data_AF-A0A433WN43-F1
#
_entry.id   AF-A0A433WN43-F1
#
_cell.length_a   1.000
_cell.length_b   1.000
_cell.length_c   1.000
_cell.angle_alpha   90.00
_cell.angle_beta   90.00
_cell.angle_gamma   90.00
#
_symmetry.space_group_name_H-M   'P 1'
#
loop_
_entity.id
_entity.type
_entity.pdbx_description
1 polymer ?
#
loop_
_entity_poly.entity_id
_entity_poly.type
_entity_poly.pdbx_seq_one_letter_code
_entity_poly.pdbx_strand_id
1 'polypeptide(L)' 'MAGFYHLSSRTGPESRITYYEYDPFGRLQRIKDKDGNIFKLYDSQIGQ' A
#
# COMPACT_ATOMS: atom_id res chain seq x y z
N MET A 1 -8.62 -20.12 -11.92
CA MET A 1 -8.48 -18.66 -11.97
C MET A 1 -8.17 -18.16 -10.56
N ALA A 2 -6.90 -17.86 -10.24
CA ALA A 2 -6.54 -17.23 -8.97
C ALA A 2 -6.46 -15.72 -9.20
N GLY A 3 -7.44 -14.96 -8.72
CA GLY A 3 -7.38 -13.51 -8.74
C GLY A 3 -6.46 -13.03 -7.62
N PHE A 4 -5.38 -12.32 -7.96
CA PHE A 4 -4.56 -11.62 -6.98
C PHE A 4 -5.33 -10.41 -6.48
N TYR A 5 -6.03 -10.54 -5.36
CA TYR A 5 -6.68 -9.41 -4.70
C TYR A 5 -5.65 -8.69 -3.84
N HIS A 6 -5.30 -7.45 -4.20
CA HIS A 6 -4.51 -6.56 -3.35
C HIS A 6 -5.45 -5.67 -2.52
N LEU A 7 -5.07 -5.41 -1.27
CA LEU A 7 -5.87 -4.59 -0.37
C LEU A 7 -5.67 -3.12 -0.73
N SER A 8 -6.68 -2.44 -1.29
CA SER A 8 -6.53 -1.03 -1.66
C SER A 8 -6.58 -0.09 -0.45
N SER A 9 -7.42 -0.39 0.54
CA SER A 9 -7.57 0.42 1.74
C SER A 9 -8.13 -0.37 2.92
N ARG A 10 -7.91 0.17 4.12
CA ARG A 10 -8.48 -0.35 5.36
C ARG A 10 -8.95 0.81 6.23
N THR A 11 -10.19 0.74 6.70
CA THR A 11 -10.74 1.67 7.70
C THR A 11 -10.56 1.05 9.08
N GLY A 12 -9.80 1.72 9.94
CA GLY A 12 -9.60 1.34 11.33
C GLY A 12 -10.58 2.03 12.29
N PRO A 13 -10.38 1.86 13.60
CA PRO A 13 -11.08 2.63 14.63
C PRO A 13 -10.92 4.14 14.40
N GLU A 14 -11.91 4.93 14.84
CA GLU A 14 -11.94 6.40 14.67
C GLU A 14 -11.95 6.88 13.20
N SER A 15 -12.47 6.07 12.28
CA SER A 15 -12.56 6.42 10.84
C SER A 15 -11.20 6.73 10.19
N ARG A 16 -10.11 6.21 10.77
CA ARG A 16 -8.76 6.36 10.19
C ARG A 16 -8.61 5.44 8.99
N ILE A 17 -8.38 6.00 7.82
CA ILE A 17 -8.19 5.24 6.57
C ILE A 17 -6.71 5.09 6.27
N THR A 18 -6.28 3.85 6.03
CA THR A 18 -4.95 3.50 5.54
C THR A 18 -5.05 3.03 4.09
N TYR A 19 -4.20 3.56 3.23
CA TYR A 19 -4.09 3.17 1.82
C TYR A 19 -2.79 2.41 1.58
N TYR A 20 -2.86 1.42 0.69
CA TYR A 20 -1.74 0.58 0.29
C TYR A 20 -1.54 0.72 -1.22
N GLU A 21 -0.34 1.10 -1.62
CA GLU A 21 0.04 1.26 -3.02
C GLU A 21 1.07 0.20 -3.38
N TYR A 22 0.89 -0.39 -4.55
CA TYR A 22 1.68 -1.52 -5.03
C TYR A 22 2.40 -1.14 -6.33
N ASP A 23 3.55 -1.74 -6.56
CA ASP A 23 4.26 -1.62 -7.82
C ASP A 23 3.60 -2.48 -8.93
N PRO A 24 4.07 -2.39 -10.20
CA PRO A 24 3.50 -3.19 -11.30
C PRO A 24 3.60 -4.71 -11.12
N PHE A 25 4.48 -5.18 -10.24
CA PHE A 25 4.63 -6.60 -9.90
C PHE A 25 3.74 -7.03 -8.73
N GLY A 26 2.92 -6.13 -8.19
CA GLY A 26 2.03 -6.41 -7.06
C GLY A 26 2.71 -6.36 -5.69
N ARG A 27 3.93 -5.82 -5.59
CA ARG A 27 4.65 -5.69 -4.31
C ARG A 27 4.25 -4.39 -3.61
N LEU A 28 4.04 -4.45 -2.30
CA LEU A 28 3.68 -3.27 -1.51
C LEU A 28 4.82 -2.25 -1.53
N GLN A 29 4.54 -1.05 -2.05
CA GLN A 29 5.51 0.03 -2.22
C GLN A 29 5.31 1.13 -1.18
N ARG A 30 4.07 1.50 -0.85
CA ARG A 30 3.77 2.61 0.06
C ARG A 30 2.53 2.36 0.92
N ILE A 31 2.60 2.85 2.16
CA ILE A 31 1.45 2.94 3.06
C ILE A 31 1.26 4.40 3.46
N LYS A 32 0.05 4.93 3.27
CA LYS A 32 -0.28 6.33 3.56
C LYS A 32 -1.64 6.49 4.24
N ASP A 33 -1.86 7.63 4.91
CA ASP A 33 -3.19 8.02 5.38
C ASP A 33 -4.00 8.75 4.29
N LYS A 34 -5.21 9.18 4.68
CA LYS A 34 -6.11 10.00 3.87
C LYS A 34 -5.55 11.36 3.46
N ASP A 35 -4.59 11.90 4.21
CA ASP A 35 -3.99 13.21 3.95
C ASP A 35 -2.71 13.07 3.10
N GLY A 36 -2.32 11.84 2.77
CA GLY A 36 -1.16 11.51 1.95
C GLY A 36 0.14 11.35 2.73
N ASN A 37 0.11 11.47 4.06
CA ASN A 37 1.29 11.28 4.90
C ASN A 37 1.77 9.83 4.78
N ILE A 38 3.07 9.66 4.55
CA ILE A 38 3.68 8.36 4.33
C ILE A 38 4.11 7.77 5.67
N PHE A 39 3.54 6.63 6.02
CA PHE A 39 3.97 5.87 7.20
C PHE A 39 5.12 4.92 6.86
N LYS A 40 5.08 4.34 5.66
CA LYS A 40 6.09 3.39 5.19
C LYS A 40 6.31 3.58 3.70
N LEU A 41 7.58 3.62 3.33
CA LEU A 41 8.05 3.56 1.96
C LEU A 41 8.99 2.36 1.84
N TYR A 42 8.68 1.46 0.92
CA TYR A 42 9.53 0.33 0.60
C TYR A 42 10.34 0.70 -0.64
N ASP A 43 11.61 1.04 -0.43
CA ASP A 43 12.53 1.21 -1.54
C ASP A 43 12.77 -0.16 -2.15
N SER A 44 12.22 -0.35 -3.35
CA SER A 44 12.48 -1.54 -4.14
C SER A 44 13.82 -1.29 -4.80
N GLN A 45 14.92 -1.68 -4.14
CA GLN A 45 16.19 -1.82 -4.85
C GLN A 45 15.95 -2.84 -5.96
N ILE A 46 15.69 -2.33 -7.16
CA ILE A 46 15.68 -3.10 -8.39
C ILE A 46 17.13 -3.57 -8.51
N GLY A 47 17.34 -4.86 -8.24
CA GLY A 47 18.68 -5.46 -8.28
C GLY A 47 19.36 -5.11 -9.60
N GLN A 48 20.64 -4.75 -9.48
CA GLN A 48 21.60 -4.51 -10.55
C GLN A 48 21.70 -5.70 -11.51
#